data_AF-A0A1J0TYZ4-F1
#
_entry.id   AF-A0A1J0TYZ4-F1
#
_cell.length_a   1.000
_cell.length_b   1.000
_cell.length_c   1.000
_cell.angle_alpha   90.00
_cell.angle_beta   90.00
_cell.angle_gamma   90.00
#
_symmetry.space_group_name_H-M   'P 1'
#
loop_
_entity.id
_entity.type
_entity.pdbx_description
1 polymer ?
#
loop_
_entity_poly.entity_id
_entity_poly.type
_entity_poly.pdbx_seq_one_letter_code
_entity_poly.pdbx_strand_id
1 'polypeptide(L)'
;MQRSSVHAKGDCLDPVIERITRGRPYRHVLGFELHEQSRALKDTRFNTALRTGEYPLIDWQWTRQDCQDFIVDVVGEPISKSACVYCPFALSNKTSRIEALQRYAERPDEAALALTMEHVALALNANQGLIAGKRLIDLLASSGQHHHVLTAFTDELDRTEHALYRVRRILRPSKSDPTKMANAARAVERIATGSRGAMLTRLTRDYGSDVEVDGLITRAYLRRRGDQFPALEELYTVAPAVVTDKQHRNFDDWWSDTARALEVPAAA
;
A
#
# COMPACT_ATOMS: atom_id res chain seq x y z
N MET A 1 -3.98 1.82 14.50
CA MET A 1 -2.78 1.61 13.66
C MET A 1 -3.23 0.87 12.41
N GLN A 2 -2.79 1.26 11.20
CA GLN A 2 -3.16 0.51 9.99
C GLN A 2 -2.53 -0.89 10.05
N ARG A 3 -3.27 -1.92 9.58
CA ARG A 3 -2.84 -3.33 9.63
C ARG A 3 -1.48 -3.60 8.97
N SER A 4 -1.13 -2.84 7.92
CA SER A 4 0.19 -2.94 7.26
C SER A 4 1.35 -2.60 8.19
N SER A 5 1.21 -1.58 9.03
CA SER A 5 2.25 -1.18 9.97
C SER A 5 2.44 -2.19 11.11
N VAL A 6 1.39 -2.91 11.49
CA VAL A 6 1.47 -3.97 12.51
C VAL A 6 2.26 -5.14 11.92
N HIS A 7 1.85 -5.66 10.76
CA HIS A 7 2.54 -6.80 10.15
C HIS A 7 3.97 -6.50 9.69
N ALA A 8 4.23 -5.31 9.15
CA ALA A 8 5.56 -4.97 8.64
C ALA A 8 6.54 -4.48 9.71
N LYS A 9 6.06 -4.09 10.91
CA LYS A 9 6.92 -3.57 11.98
C LYS A 9 6.69 -4.31 13.30
N GLY A 10 5.46 -4.31 13.81
CA GLY A 10 5.10 -4.94 15.09
C GLY A 10 5.45 -6.42 15.13
N ASP A 11 4.90 -7.22 14.21
CA ASP A 11 5.10 -8.68 14.17
C ASP A 11 6.58 -9.09 14.05
N CYS A 12 7.41 -8.23 13.45
CA CYS A 12 8.86 -8.44 13.33
C CYS A 12 9.62 -8.01 14.60
N LEU A 13 9.16 -6.96 15.28
CA LEU A 13 9.84 -6.39 16.45
C LEU A 13 9.48 -7.14 17.74
N ASP A 14 8.23 -7.57 17.90
CA ASP A 14 7.75 -8.17 19.14
C ASP A 14 8.56 -9.42 19.56
N PRO A 15 8.88 -10.38 18.66
CA PRO A 15 9.72 -11.53 19.02
C PRO A 15 11.16 -11.13 19.39
N VAL A 16 11.68 -10.06 18.78
CA VAL A 16 13.03 -9.55 19.08
C VAL A 16 13.06 -8.91 20.47
N ILE A 17 12.05 -8.10 20.79
CA ILE A 17 11.89 -7.49 22.12
C ILE A 17 11.75 -8.58 23.17
N GLU A 18 10.89 -9.57 22.96
CA GLU A 18 10.72 -10.70 23.90
C GLU A 18 12.04 -11.44 24.13
N ARG A 19 12.78 -11.74 23.06
CA ARG A 19 14.08 -12.42 23.14
C ARG A 19 15.14 -11.62 23.91
N ILE A 20 15.22 -10.31 23.68
CA ILE A 20 16.22 -9.44 24.33
C ILE A 20 15.87 -9.23 25.80
N THR A 21 14.59 -8.94 26.10
CA THR A 21 14.14 -8.58 27.45
C THR A 21 13.90 -9.80 28.33
N ARG A 22 13.64 -10.97 27.73
CA ARG A 22 13.32 -12.23 28.43
C ARG A 22 12.18 -12.05 29.44
N GLY A 23 11.19 -11.23 29.08
CA GLY A 23 10.05 -10.91 29.94
C GLY A 23 10.37 -10.00 31.13
N ARG A 24 11.58 -9.43 31.22
CA ARG A 24 11.94 -8.47 32.26
C ARG A 24 11.48 -7.05 31.90
N PRO A 25 11.21 -6.19 32.90
CA PRO A 25 10.95 -4.79 32.67
C PRO A 25 12.09 -4.11 31.88
N TYR A 26 11.73 -3.24 30.95
CA TYR A 26 12.67 -2.56 30.07
C TYR A 26 12.23 -1.13 29.73
N ARG A 27 13.24 -0.32 29.40
CA ARG A 27 13.09 1.04 28.90
C ARG A 27 13.04 1.01 27.37
N HIS A 28 12.00 1.59 26.78
CA HIS A 28 11.85 1.71 25.34
C HIS A 28 12.21 3.15 24.93
N VAL A 29 13.50 3.36 24.66
CA VAL A 29 14.03 4.68 24.30
C VAL A 29 13.68 4.99 22.84
N LEU A 30 12.98 6.10 22.62
CA LEU A 30 12.53 6.55 21.30
C LEU A 30 13.02 7.97 21.01
N GLY A 31 13.59 8.18 19.83
CA GLY A 31 14.13 9.47 19.38
C GLY A 31 13.06 10.41 18.79
N PHE A 32 12.00 10.71 19.55
CA PHE A 32 11.09 11.81 19.19
C PHE A 32 11.74 13.14 19.55
N GLU A 33 11.87 14.06 18.60
CA GLU A 33 12.43 15.40 18.84
C GLU A 33 11.42 16.34 19.52
N LEU A 34 11.87 17.52 19.92
CA LEU A 34 11.12 18.50 20.72
C LEU A 34 9.72 18.80 20.17
N HIS A 35 9.52 18.86 18.85
CA HIS A 35 8.22 19.14 18.24
C HIS A 35 7.36 17.89 17.96
N GLU A 36 7.84 16.70 18.32
CA GLU A 36 7.13 15.42 18.20
C GLU A 36 6.46 14.98 19.53
N GLN A 37 6.24 15.89 20.48
CA GLN A 37 5.61 15.60 21.79
C GLN A 37 4.29 14.82 21.69
N SER A 38 3.47 15.11 20.68
CA SER A 38 2.21 14.38 20.46
C SER A 38 2.43 12.88 20.21
N ARG A 39 3.57 12.49 19.61
CA ARG A 39 3.96 11.10 19.41
C ARG A 39 4.41 10.45 20.72
N ALA A 40 5.18 11.16 21.54
CA ALA A 40 5.55 10.70 22.88
C ALA A 40 4.30 10.48 23.76
N LEU A 41 3.38 11.45 23.81
CA LEU A 41 2.11 11.34 24.55
C LEU A 41 1.21 10.19 24.07
N LYS A 42 1.32 9.83 22.79
CA LYS A 42 0.62 8.67 22.25
C LYS A 42 1.33 7.37 22.62
N ASP A 43 2.66 7.36 22.61
CA ASP A 43 3.47 6.20 22.94
C ASP A 43 3.34 5.80 24.42
N THR A 44 3.23 6.78 25.33
CA THR A 44 3.03 6.50 26.76
C THR A 44 1.77 5.70 27.06
N ARG A 45 0.76 5.74 26.18
CA ARG A 45 -0.46 4.93 26.30
C ARG A 45 -0.20 3.42 26.14
N PHE A 46 0.96 3.05 25.61
CA PHE A 46 1.42 1.66 25.48
C PHE A 46 2.36 1.24 26.61
N ASN A 47 2.56 2.08 27.64
CA ASN A 47 3.32 1.68 28.82
C ASN A 47 2.59 0.57 29.59
N THR A 48 3.36 -0.37 30.12
CA THR A 48 2.89 -1.50 30.91
C THR A 48 3.81 -1.71 32.11
N ALA A 49 3.52 -2.71 32.96
CA ALA A 49 4.46 -3.12 34.01
C ALA A 49 5.83 -3.58 33.47
N LEU A 50 5.90 -3.97 32.18
CA LEU A 50 7.13 -4.43 31.54
C LEU A 50 7.77 -3.37 30.63
N ARG A 51 7.00 -2.44 30.06
CA ARG A 51 7.50 -1.45 29.10
C ARG A 51 7.31 -0.04 29.62
N THR A 52 8.38 0.73 29.68
CA THR A 52 8.33 2.18 29.94
C THR A 52 8.99 2.95 28.81
N GLY A 53 8.23 3.79 28.11
CA GLY A 53 8.74 4.67 27.05
C GLY A 53 9.55 5.85 27.63
N GLU A 54 10.65 6.19 26.96
CA GLU A 54 11.54 7.31 27.31
C GLU A 54 11.95 8.12 26.07
N TYR A 55 12.08 9.44 26.22
CA TYR A 55 12.19 10.36 25.08
C TYR A 55 13.30 11.42 25.28
N PRO A 56 14.59 11.01 25.28
CA PRO A 56 15.69 11.90 25.67
C PRO A 56 15.80 13.18 24.84
N LEU A 57 15.49 13.14 23.54
CA LEU A 57 15.60 14.32 22.67
C LEU A 57 14.57 15.40 23.03
N ILE A 58 13.41 15.03 23.58
CA ILE A 58 12.46 16.01 24.14
C ILE A 58 13.02 16.58 25.45
N ASP A 59 13.55 15.71 26.32
CA ASP A 59 14.10 16.12 27.62
C ASP A 59 15.31 17.06 27.46
N TRP A 60 16.15 16.83 26.45
CA TRP A 60 17.28 17.68 26.09
C TRP A 60 16.89 18.94 25.32
N GLN A 61 15.61 19.06 24.98
CA GLN A 61 15.06 20.12 24.13
C GLN A 61 15.69 20.19 22.73
N TRP A 62 16.07 19.04 22.18
CA TRP A 62 16.65 18.96 20.84
C TRP A 62 15.55 19.02 19.79
N THR A 63 15.67 19.99 18.90
CA THR A 63 14.89 20.08 17.67
C THR A 63 15.45 19.14 16.61
N ARG A 64 14.72 19.02 15.50
CA ARG A 64 15.24 18.35 14.29
C ARG A 64 16.57 18.93 13.82
N GLN A 65 16.80 20.24 13.94
CA GLN A 65 18.04 20.87 13.50
C GLN A 65 19.19 20.46 14.42
N ASP A 66 19.00 20.52 15.74
CA ASP A 66 20.02 20.10 16.72
C ASP A 66 20.46 18.64 16.47
N CYS A 67 19.50 17.77 16.14
CA CYS A 67 19.79 16.39 15.79
C CYS A 67 20.63 16.26 14.50
N GLN A 68 20.37 17.09 13.48
CA GLN A 68 21.14 17.08 12.24
C GLN A 68 22.54 17.64 12.44
N ASP A 69 22.66 18.73 13.22
CA ASP A 69 23.95 19.34 13.54
C ASP A 69 24.83 18.35 14.32
N PHE A 70 24.25 17.64 15.30
CA PHE A 70 24.96 16.58 16.03
C PHE A 70 25.39 15.43 15.11
N ILE A 71 24.55 15.01 14.16
CA ILE A 71 24.91 13.98 13.19
C ILE A 71 26.08 14.45 12.32
N VAL A 72 26.07 15.68 11.83
CA VAL A 72 27.16 16.23 11.02
C VAL A 72 28.44 16.32 11.83
N ASP A 73 28.38 16.76 13.09
CA ASP A 73 29.55 16.83 13.98
C ASP A 73 30.19 15.46 14.21
N VAL A 74 29.37 14.42 14.38
CA VAL A 74 29.85 13.05 14.69
C VAL A 74 30.21 12.23 13.45
N VAL A 75 29.43 12.35 12.38
CA VAL A 75 29.52 11.50 11.17
C VAL A 75 30.22 12.22 10.01
N GLY A 76 30.24 13.55 10.02
CA GLY A 76 30.84 14.38 8.97
C GLY A 76 29.88 14.75 7.83
N GLU A 77 28.66 14.19 7.79
CA GLU A 77 27.67 14.46 6.75
C GLU A 77 26.23 14.34 7.29
N PRO A 78 25.24 15.04 6.68
CA PRO A 78 23.86 14.94 7.11
C PRO A 78 23.23 13.59 6.74
N ILE A 79 22.35 13.07 7.59
CA ILE A 79 21.60 11.83 7.34
C ILE A 79 20.13 12.13 7.10
N SER A 80 19.66 11.78 5.90
CA SER A 80 18.26 11.87 5.49
C SER A 80 17.33 10.94 6.28
N LYS A 81 16.02 11.28 6.32
CA LYS A 81 15.03 10.43 6.97
C LYS A 81 14.99 9.03 6.33
N SER A 82 15.12 8.00 7.15
CA SER A 82 14.90 6.61 6.77
C SER A 82 13.39 6.28 6.74
N ALA A 83 12.72 6.61 5.64
CA ALA A 83 11.33 6.20 5.40
C ALA A 83 11.27 5.20 4.25
N CYS A 84 10.26 4.31 4.23
CA CYS A 84 10.02 3.47 3.07
C CYS A 84 9.75 4.36 1.85
N VAL A 85 10.41 4.07 0.73
CA VAL A 85 10.30 4.86 -0.50
C VAL A 85 8.86 4.93 -1.02
N TYR A 86 8.02 3.96 -0.69
CA TYR A 86 6.61 3.89 -1.08
C TYR A 86 5.64 4.11 0.09
N CYS A 87 6.10 4.77 1.16
CA CYS A 87 5.30 4.98 2.35
C CYS A 87 4.11 5.93 2.08
N PRO A 88 2.85 5.48 2.20
CA PRO A 88 1.70 6.36 1.99
C PRO A 88 1.66 7.52 3.01
N PHE A 89 2.27 7.34 4.18
CA PHE A 89 2.38 8.39 5.20
C PHE A 89 3.41 9.47 4.85
N ALA A 90 4.47 9.14 4.10
CA ALA A 90 5.39 10.15 3.60
C ALA A 90 4.69 11.07 2.58
N LEU A 91 3.66 10.57 1.90
CA LEU A 91 2.91 11.31 0.89
C LEU A 91 1.64 12.01 1.43
N SER A 92 1.28 11.81 2.71
CA SER A 92 -0.02 12.22 3.26
C SER A 92 -0.10 13.70 3.64
N ASN A 93 0.96 14.30 4.17
CA ASN A 93 1.02 15.73 4.51
C ASN A 93 1.92 16.50 3.55
N LYS A 94 1.75 17.83 3.50
CA LYS A 94 2.42 18.70 2.52
C LYS A 94 3.94 18.67 2.66
N THR A 95 4.47 18.81 3.88
CA THR A 95 5.91 18.90 4.13
C THR A 95 6.62 17.60 3.78
N SER A 96 6.15 16.46 4.28
CA SER A 96 6.78 15.16 3.97
C SER A 96 6.62 14.79 2.50
N ARG A 97 5.56 15.25 1.83
CA ARG A 97 5.39 15.04 0.39
C ARG A 97 6.44 15.81 -0.40
N ILE A 98 6.76 17.04 -0.04
CA ILE A 98 7.83 17.81 -0.69
C ILE A 98 9.16 17.07 -0.55
N GLU A 99 9.50 16.63 0.67
CA GLU A 99 10.72 15.85 0.94
C GLU A 99 10.75 14.54 0.11
N ALA A 100 9.63 13.82 0.01
CA ALA A 100 9.52 12.59 -0.78
C ALA A 100 9.70 12.85 -2.28
N LEU A 101 9.11 13.93 -2.81
CA LEU A 101 9.28 14.31 -4.22
C LEU A 101 10.71 14.74 -4.53
N GLN A 102 11.37 15.50 -3.66
CA GLN A 102 12.79 15.84 -3.81
C GLN A 102 13.66 14.57 -3.88
N ARG A 103 13.41 13.62 -2.97
CA ARG A 103 14.07 12.32 -2.98
C ARG A 103 13.85 11.57 -4.29
N TYR A 104 12.65 11.60 -4.86
CA TYR A 104 12.38 10.96 -6.15
C TYR A 104 13.08 11.63 -7.33
N ALA A 105 13.29 12.95 -7.29
CA ALA A 105 14.10 13.65 -8.29
C ALA A 105 15.58 13.26 -8.21
N GLU A 106 16.10 13.05 -7.01
CA GLU A 106 17.50 12.65 -6.78
C GLU A 106 17.74 11.14 -6.98
N ARG A 107 16.70 10.32 -6.79
CA ARG A 107 16.74 8.85 -6.83
C ARG A 107 15.61 8.29 -7.71
N PRO A 108 15.74 8.36 -9.04
CA PRO A 108 14.69 7.92 -9.97
C PRO A 108 14.33 6.43 -9.85
N ASP A 109 15.27 5.58 -9.44
CA ASP A 109 15.08 4.16 -9.20
C ASP A 109 14.11 3.89 -8.03
N GLU A 110 14.23 4.66 -6.94
CA GLU A 110 13.32 4.57 -5.80
C GLU A 110 11.90 5.05 -6.16
N ALA A 111 11.82 6.06 -7.02
CA ALA A 111 10.56 6.57 -7.53
C ALA A 111 9.88 5.56 -8.47
N ALA A 112 10.64 4.91 -9.34
CA ALA A 112 10.16 3.83 -10.20
C ALA A 112 9.64 2.65 -9.35
N LEU A 113 10.34 2.27 -8.27
CA LEU A 113 9.85 1.25 -7.34
C LEU A 113 8.50 1.64 -6.72
N ALA A 114 8.35 2.89 -6.26
CA ALA A 114 7.09 3.36 -5.68
C ALA A 114 5.94 3.37 -6.71
N LEU A 115 6.22 3.82 -7.95
CA LEU A 115 5.27 3.81 -9.07
C LEU A 115 4.85 2.39 -9.45
N THR A 116 5.80 1.46 -9.58
CA THR A 116 5.51 0.05 -9.89
C THR A 116 4.64 -0.59 -8.82
N MET A 117 4.93 -0.32 -7.54
CA MET A 117 4.10 -0.83 -6.45
C MET A 117 2.67 -0.28 -6.50
N GLU A 118 2.50 1.03 -6.74
CA GLU A 118 1.17 1.64 -6.89
C GLU A 118 0.45 1.11 -8.14
N HIS A 119 1.16 0.98 -9.26
CA HIS A 119 0.62 0.48 -10.53
C HIS A 119 0.05 -0.94 -10.37
N VAL A 120 0.80 -1.86 -9.77
CA VAL A 120 0.32 -3.22 -9.48
C VAL A 120 -0.88 -3.19 -8.54
N ALA A 121 -0.85 -2.36 -7.50
CA ALA A 121 -1.96 -2.22 -6.56
C ALA A 121 -3.24 -1.71 -7.23
N LEU A 122 -3.11 -0.67 -8.06
CA LEU A 122 -4.21 -0.07 -8.81
C LEU A 122 -4.73 -1.02 -9.89
N ALA A 123 -3.86 -1.72 -10.62
CA ALA A 123 -4.28 -2.68 -11.63
C ALA A 123 -5.23 -3.71 -11.04
N LEU A 124 -4.85 -4.30 -9.90
CA LEU A 124 -5.71 -5.24 -9.19
C LEU A 124 -6.93 -4.54 -8.60
N ASN A 125 -6.80 -3.36 -7.99
CA ASN A 125 -7.87 -2.63 -7.30
C ASN A 125 -7.81 -1.12 -7.56
N ALA A 126 -8.74 -0.59 -8.36
CA ALA A 126 -8.82 0.84 -8.69
C ALA A 126 -8.86 1.79 -7.47
N ASN A 127 -9.30 1.29 -6.30
CA ASN A 127 -9.39 2.07 -5.07
C ASN A 127 -8.12 2.00 -4.19
N GLN A 128 -7.04 1.35 -4.64
CA GLN A 128 -5.85 1.07 -3.82
C GLN A 128 -4.63 1.91 -4.24
N GLY A 129 -4.83 3.22 -4.41
CA GLY A 129 -3.74 4.19 -4.60
C GLY A 129 -2.91 4.38 -3.33
N LEU A 130 -1.66 4.83 -3.50
CA LEU A 130 -0.75 5.18 -2.39
C LEU A 130 -1.22 6.41 -1.63
N ILE A 131 -1.90 7.33 -2.31
CA ILE A 131 -2.30 8.63 -1.77
C ILE A 131 -3.83 8.66 -1.75
N ALA A 132 -4.42 9.00 -0.61
CA ALA A 132 -5.86 9.06 -0.50
C ALA A 132 -6.44 10.04 -1.55
N GLY A 133 -7.20 9.50 -2.51
CA GLY A 133 -7.83 10.26 -3.59
C GLY A 133 -6.88 10.82 -4.66
N LYS A 134 -5.60 10.44 -4.68
CA LYS A 134 -4.61 10.89 -5.68
C LYS A 134 -3.69 9.74 -6.06
N ARG A 135 -3.04 9.83 -7.22
CA ARG A 135 -2.01 8.87 -7.62
C ARG A 135 -0.64 9.52 -7.59
N LEU A 136 0.39 8.73 -7.30
CA LEU A 136 1.77 9.21 -7.34
C LEU A 136 2.14 9.64 -8.76
N ILE A 137 1.69 8.90 -9.78
CA ILE A 137 1.95 9.24 -11.18
C ILE A 137 1.43 10.64 -11.54
N ASP A 138 0.22 11.00 -11.09
CA ASP A 138 -0.38 12.31 -11.35
C ASP A 138 0.40 13.43 -10.64
N LEU A 139 0.85 13.18 -9.41
CA LEU A 139 1.68 14.13 -8.68
C LEU A 139 3.00 14.39 -9.38
N LEU A 140 3.70 13.32 -9.81
CA LEU A 140 4.98 13.43 -10.51
C LEU A 140 4.79 14.15 -11.85
N ALA A 141 3.76 13.81 -12.62
CA ALA A 141 3.44 14.47 -13.88
C ALA A 141 3.16 15.97 -13.69
N SER A 142 2.39 16.34 -12.66
CA SER A 142 2.05 17.74 -12.39
C SER A 142 3.21 18.63 -11.91
N SER A 143 4.32 18.02 -11.48
CA SER A 143 5.45 18.75 -10.90
C SER A 143 6.36 19.44 -11.93
N GLY A 144 6.32 19.00 -13.19
CA GLY A 144 7.24 19.43 -14.26
C GLY A 144 8.70 18.98 -14.10
N GLN A 145 9.10 18.41 -12.96
CA GLN A 145 10.50 18.08 -12.65
C GLN A 145 10.84 16.58 -12.80
N HIS A 146 9.82 15.73 -12.94
CA HIS A 146 9.98 14.27 -12.85
C HIS A 146 9.75 13.54 -14.18
N HIS A 147 9.91 14.22 -15.32
CA HIS A 147 9.70 13.58 -16.62
C HIS A 147 10.61 12.36 -16.82
N HIS A 148 11.88 12.46 -16.42
CA HIS A 148 12.85 11.37 -16.48
C HIS A 148 12.42 10.15 -15.62
N VAL A 149 11.79 10.38 -14.47
CA VAL A 149 11.23 9.30 -13.62
C VAL A 149 10.08 8.60 -14.33
N LEU A 150 9.18 9.36 -14.97
CA LEU A 150 8.03 8.80 -15.68
C LEU A 150 8.45 7.98 -16.91
N THR A 151 9.49 8.42 -17.62
CA THR A 151 10.11 7.66 -18.71
C THR A 151 10.71 6.37 -18.17
N ALA A 152 11.57 6.44 -17.14
CA ALA A 152 12.19 5.26 -16.55
C ALA A 152 11.15 4.25 -16.02
N PHE A 153 10.06 4.74 -15.44
CA PHE A 153 8.95 3.89 -15.01
C PHE A 153 8.26 3.18 -16.19
N THR A 154 8.02 3.88 -17.29
CA THR A 154 7.40 3.29 -18.49
C THR A 154 8.32 2.25 -19.13
N ASP A 155 9.61 2.57 -19.23
CA ASP A 155 10.63 1.65 -19.74
C ASP A 155 10.72 0.38 -18.87
N GLU A 156 10.64 0.54 -17.55
CA GLU A 156 10.64 -0.59 -16.62
C GLU A 156 9.38 -1.46 -16.77
N LEU A 157 8.20 -0.86 -16.97
CA LEU A 157 7.00 -1.63 -17.28
C LEU A 157 7.16 -2.42 -18.59
N ASP A 158 7.70 -1.81 -19.64
CA ASP A 158 7.81 -2.49 -20.93
C ASP A 158 8.87 -3.62 -20.91
N ARG A 159 9.91 -3.49 -20.09
CA ARG A 159 10.94 -4.53 -19.87
C ARG A 159 10.49 -5.66 -18.94
N THR A 160 9.63 -5.38 -17.97
CA THR A 160 9.25 -6.34 -16.94
C THR A 160 8.28 -7.39 -17.49
N GLU A 161 8.47 -8.66 -17.12
CA GLU A 161 7.49 -9.70 -17.43
C GLU A 161 6.15 -9.35 -16.77
N HIS A 162 5.09 -9.39 -17.57
CA HIS A 162 3.73 -9.13 -17.15
C HIS A 162 2.97 -10.43 -16.96
N ALA A 163 1.95 -10.36 -16.11
CA ALA A 163 0.97 -11.40 -15.93
C ALA A 163 -0.43 -10.90 -16.27
N LEU A 164 -1.22 -11.77 -16.89
CA LEU A 164 -2.66 -11.64 -16.95
C LEU A 164 -3.24 -12.21 -15.65
N TYR A 165 -3.84 -11.36 -14.84
CA TYR A 165 -4.45 -11.76 -13.57
C TYR A 165 -5.96 -11.81 -13.69
N ARG A 166 -6.58 -12.82 -13.07
CA ARG A 166 -7.99 -12.83 -12.71
C ARG A 166 -8.13 -12.39 -11.26
N VAL A 167 -9.01 -11.44 -11.02
CA VAL A 167 -9.29 -10.89 -9.69
C VAL A 167 -10.77 -11.04 -9.39
N ARG A 168 -11.07 -11.74 -8.29
CA ARG A 168 -12.43 -11.92 -7.79
C ARG A 168 -12.55 -11.32 -6.40
N ARG A 169 -13.64 -10.60 -6.12
CA ARG A 169 -13.94 -10.04 -4.80
C ARG A 169 -15.37 -10.31 -4.36
N ILE A 170 -15.50 -10.62 -3.07
CA ILE A 170 -16.79 -10.69 -2.37
C ILE A 170 -16.80 -9.54 -1.36
N LEU A 171 -17.61 -8.52 -1.59
CA LEU A 171 -17.81 -7.41 -0.68
C LEU A 171 -18.97 -7.76 0.25
N ARG A 172 -18.67 -7.96 1.54
CA ARG A 172 -19.65 -8.46 2.50
C ARG A 172 -20.25 -7.33 3.32
N PRO A 173 -21.57 -7.37 3.56
CA PRO A 173 -22.22 -6.37 4.40
C PRO A 173 -21.76 -6.48 5.86
N SER A 174 -21.85 -5.38 6.58
CA SER A 174 -21.74 -5.38 8.03
C SER A 174 -22.94 -6.06 8.66
N LYS A 175 -22.69 -6.82 9.73
CA LYS A 175 -23.76 -7.42 10.54
C LYS A 175 -24.62 -6.37 11.24
N SER A 176 -24.05 -5.21 11.55
CA SER A 176 -24.76 -4.12 12.24
C SER A 176 -25.48 -3.16 11.29
N ASP A 177 -25.04 -3.11 10.03
CA ASP A 177 -25.56 -2.19 9.02
C ASP A 177 -25.34 -2.79 7.62
N PRO A 178 -26.35 -3.44 7.02
CA PRO A 178 -26.22 -4.11 5.73
C PRO A 178 -25.87 -3.18 4.57
N THR A 179 -26.06 -1.86 4.72
CA THR A 179 -25.70 -0.87 3.70
C THR A 179 -24.20 -0.55 3.67
N LYS A 180 -23.44 -1.00 4.68
CA LYS A 180 -22.01 -0.77 4.80
C LYS A 180 -21.22 -2.04 4.55
N MET A 181 -20.07 -1.91 3.90
CA MET A 181 -19.12 -3.01 3.76
C MET A 181 -18.41 -3.27 5.10
N ALA A 182 -18.38 -4.51 5.56
CA ALA A 182 -17.54 -4.94 6.68
C ALA A 182 -16.16 -5.41 6.22
N ASN A 183 -16.11 -6.29 5.23
CA ASN A 183 -14.86 -6.78 4.68
C ASN A 183 -15.00 -7.18 3.21
N ALA A 184 -13.84 -7.36 2.58
CA ALA A 184 -13.73 -7.94 1.25
C ALA A 184 -12.92 -9.23 1.34
N ALA A 185 -13.50 -10.35 0.89
CA ALA A 185 -12.71 -11.52 0.54
C ALA A 185 -12.22 -11.37 -0.90
N ARG A 186 -11.02 -11.85 -1.20
CA ARG A 186 -10.40 -11.71 -2.52
C ARG A 186 -9.70 -12.99 -2.94
N ALA A 187 -9.79 -13.28 -4.23
CA ALA A 187 -8.95 -14.25 -4.92
C ALA A 187 -8.19 -13.51 -6.04
N VAL A 188 -6.90 -13.78 -6.14
CA VAL A 188 -6.05 -13.37 -7.27
C VAL A 188 -5.41 -14.62 -7.82
N GLU A 189 -5.50 -14.78 -9.13
CA GLU A 189 -4.98 -15.92 -9.88
C GLU A 189 -4.21 -15.40 -11.09
N ARG A 190 -3.02 -15.95 -11.32
CA ARG A 190 -2.21 -15.69 -12.50
C ARG A 190 -2.59 -16.66 -13.61
N ILE A 191 -3.18 -16.13 -14.67
CA ILE A 191 -3.68 -16.92 -15.82
C ILE A 191 -2.57 -17.22 -16.82
N ALA A 192 -1.68 -16.26 -17.04
CA ALA A 192 -0.57 -16.36 -17.98
C ALA A 192 0.50 -15.32 -17.67
N THR A 193 1.71 -15.53 -18.20
CA THR A 193 2.78 -14.53 -18.22
C THR A 193 3.32 -14.29 -19.62
N GLY A 194 3.99 -13.17 -19.81
CA GLY A 194 4.68 -12.80 -21.05
C GLY A 194 4.98 -11.31 -21.11
N SER A 195 5.25 -10.79 -22.31
CA SER A 195 5.42 -9.35 -22.49
C SER A 195 4.11 -8.60 -22.21
N ARG A 196 4.23 -7.33 -21.80
CA ARG A 196 3.08 -6.45 -21.55
C ARG A 196 2.11 -6.43 -22.72
N GLY A 197 2.62 -6.23 -23.94
CA GLY A 197 1.82 -6.20 -25.16
C GLY A 197 1.09 -7.51 -25.43
N ALA A 198 1.78 -8.66 -25.30
CA ALA A 198 1.16 -9.97 -25.51
C ALA A 198 0.03 -10.24 -24.50
N MET A 199 0.23 -9.87 -23.23
CA MET A 199 -0.79 -10.03 -22.19
C MET A 199 -1.98 -9.09 -22.41
N LEU A 200 -1.76 -7.85 -22.85
CA LEU A 200 -2.83 -6.92 -23.20
C LEU A 200 -3.65 -7.40 -24.41
N THR A 201 -2.99 -7.87 -25.47
CA THR A 201 -3.67 -8.49 -26.62
C THR A 201 -4.52 -9.67 -26.19
N ARG A 202 -3.98 -10.53 -25.31
CA ARG A 202 -4.73 -11.66 -24.76
C ARG A 202 -5.92 -11.22 -23.92
N LEU A 203 -5.75 -10.22 -23.06
CA LEU A 203 -6.84 -9.66 -22.24
C LEU A 203 -8.00 -9.18 -23.12
N THR A 204 -7.71 -8.36 -24.14
CA THR A 204 -8.74 -7.81 -25.03
C THR A 204 -9.40 -8.90 -25.87
N ARG A 205 -8.63 -9.87 -26.38
CA ARG A 205 -9.15 -10.97 -27.19
C ARG A 205 -10.07 -11.90 -26.40
N ASP A 206 -9.64 -12.30 -25.19
CA ASP A 206 -10.32 -13.34 -24.42
C ASP A 206 -11.43 -12.75 -23.51
N TYR A 207 -11.31 -11.48 -23.08
CA TYR A 207 -12.18 -10.87 -22.06
C TYR A 207 -12.66 -9.45 -22.42
N GLY A 208 -12.47 -8.98 -23.65
CA GLY A 208 -12.67 -7.58 -24.05
C GLY A 208 -14.11 -7.09 -24.18
N SER A 209 -15.11 -7.77 -23.59
CA SER A 209 -16.53 -7.38 -23.71
C SER A 209 -16.90 -6.11 -22.95
N ASP A 210 -16.25 -5.86 -21.81
CA ASP A 210 -16.40 -4.65 -21.00
C ASP A 210 -15.02 -4.23 -20.50
N VAL A 211 -14.42 -3.24 -21.16
CA VAL A 211 -13.03 -2.81 -20.90
C VAL A 211 -13.02 -1.37 -20.40
N GLU A 212 -12.29 -1.17 -19.31
CA GLU A 212 -11.95 0.13 -18.75
C GLU A 212 -10.45 0.38 -18.91
N VAL A 213 -10.12 1.53 -19.48
CA VAL A 213 -8.73 2.01 -19.59
C VAL A 213 -8.57 3.23 -18.70
N ASP A 214 -7.58 3.15 -17.82
CA ASP A 214 -7.34 4.09 -16.75
C ASP A 214 -5.85 4.42 -16.69
N GLY A 215 -5.45 5.38 -17.53
CA GLY A 215 -4.04 5.66 -17.80
C GLY A 215 -3.35 4.45 -18.43
N LEU A 216 -2.30 3.94 -17.78
CA LEU A 216 -1.54 2.77 -18.22
C LEU A 216 -2.16 1.42 -17.84
N ILE A 217 -3.29 1.44 -17.12
CA ILE A 217 -3.95 0.25 -16.59
C ILE A 217 -5.16 -0.08 -17.43
N THR A 218 -5.30 -1.36 -17.79
CA THR A 218 -6.48 -1.90 -18.48
C THR A 218 -7.13 -2.96 -17.61
N ARG A 219 -8.45 -2.86 -17.42
CA ARG A 219 -9.26 -3.84 -16.70
C ARG A 219 -10.41 -4.29 -17.60
N ALA A 220 -10.55 -5.59 -17.79
CA ALA A 220 -11.70 -6.21 -18.44
C ALA A 220 -12.62 -6.77 -17.37
N TYR A 221 -13.84 -6.25 -17.24
CA TYR A 221 -14.79 -6.68 -16.22
C TYR A 221 -15.66 -7.81 -16.78
N LEU A 222 -15.67 -8.95 -16.08
CA LEU A 222 -16.70 -9.98 -16.30
C LEU A 222 -17.92 -9.70 -15.43
N ARG A 223 -17.71 -9.10 -14.26
CA ARG A 223 -18.77 -8.62 -13.37
C ARG A 223 -18.30 -7.34 -12.67
N ARG A 224 -18.98 -6.22 -12.96
CA ARG A 224 -18.84 -5.00 -12.17
C ARG A 224 -19.55 -5.18 -10.82
N ARG A 225 -18.98 -4.59 -9.78
CA ARG A 225 -19.64 -4.54 -8.46
C ARG A 225 -20.93 -3.71 -8.56
N GLY A 226 -21.99 -4.15 -7.89
CA GLY A 226 -23.18 -3.34 -7.66
C GLY A 226 -23.00 -2.37 -6.49
N ASP A 227 -23.98 -1.49 -6.30
CA ASP A 227 -23.99 -0.47 -5.23
C ASP A 227 -24.48 -1.01 -3.87
N GLN A 228 -25.02 -2.22 -3.85
CA GLN A 228 -25.58 -2.87 -2.67
C GLN A 228 -24.71 -4.05 -2.21
N PHE A 229 -24.78 -4.37 -0.92
CA PHE A 229 -24.07 -5.52 -0.35
C PHE A 229 -25.03 -6.68 -0.05
N PRO A 230 -24.61 -7.94 -0.25
CA PRO A 230 -23.30 -8.35 -0.75
C PRO A 230 -23.11 -8.01 -2.24
N ALA A 231 -21.88 -7.70 -2.64
CA ALA A 231 -21.53 -7.49 -4.04
C ALA A 231 -20.42 -8.44 -4.46
N LEU A 232 -20.49 -8.88 -5.70
CA LEU A 232 -19.43 -9.62 -6.37
C LEU A 232 -18.78 -8.73 -7.42
N GLU A 233 -17.46 -8.84 -7.54
CA GLU A 233 -16.67 -8.20 -8.58
C GLU A 233 -15.73 -9.22 -9.20
N GLU A 234 -15.67 -9.25 -10.52
CA GLU A 234 -14.77 -10.09 -11.28
C GLU A 234 -14.18 -9.31 -12.44
N LEU A 235 -12.86 -9.25 -12.49
CA LEU A 235 -12.13 -8.58 -13.55
C LEU A 235 -10.85 -9.34 -13.91
N TYR A 236 -10.39 -9.08 -15.12
CA TYR A 236 -9.09 -9.45 -15.63
C TYR A 236 -8.26 -8.19 -15.84
N THR A 237 -6.97 -8.25 -15.53
CA THR A 237 -6.06 -7.10 -15.69
C THR A 237 -4.65 -7.58 -15.99
N VAL A 238 -3.84 -6.68 -16.56
CA VAL A 238 -2.43 -6.93 -16.87
C VAL A 238 -1.59 -6.03 -15.98
N ALA A 239 -0.62 -6.63 -15.29
CA ALA A 239 0.34 -5.93 -14.43
C ALA A 239 1.65 -6.73 -14.34
N PRO A 240 2.76 -6.16 -13.84
CA PRO A 240 3.99 -6.90 -13.57
C PRO A 240 3.75 -8.23 -12.83
N ALA A 241 4.49 -9.28 -13.21
CA ALA A 241 4.32 -10.66 -12.75
C ALA A 241 4.79 -10.93 -11.30
N VAL A 242 4.65 -9.94 -10.41
CA VAL A 242 5.16 -9.95 -9.03
C VAL A 242 4.14 -10.41 -7.99
N VAL A 243 2.88 -10.59 -8.37
CA VAL A 243 1.81 -10.97 -7.43
C VAL A 243 1.61 -12.48 -7.48
N THR A 244 1.70 -13.12 -6.32
CA THR A 244 1.42 -14.55 -6.17
C THR A 244 -0.08 -14.81 -6.08
N ASP A 245 -0.45 -16.02 -6.50
CA ASP A 245 -1.81 -16.52 -6.33
C ASP A 245 -2.16 -16.51 -4.85
N LYS A 246 -3.35 -16.01 -4.54
CA LYS A 246 -3.83 -15.94 -3.16
C LYS A 246 -5.33 -15.98 -3.11
N GLN A 247 -5.86 -16.84 -2.26
CA GLN A 247 -7.25 -16.82 -1.86
C GLN A 247 -7.43 -17.42 -0.46
N HIS A 248 -8.58 -17.15 0.14
CA HIS A 248 -8.97 -17.87 1.35
C HIS A 248 -9.39 -19.30 0.98
N ARG A 249 -9.14 -20.29 1.85
CA ARG A 249 -9.49 -21.71 1.59
C ARG A 249 -10.96 -21.95 1.22
N ASN A 250 -11.87 -21.17 1.81
CA ASN A 250 -13.32 -21.25 1.57
C ASN A 250 -13.80 -20.21 0.54
N PHE A 251 -12.90 -19.59 -0.24
CA PHE A 251 -13.27 -18.48 -1.12
C PHE A 251 -14.30 -18.91 -2.17
N ASP A 252 -14.09 -20.03 -2.83
CA ASP A 252 -14.95 -20.49 -3.91
C ASP A 252 -16.35 -20.88 -3.40
N ASP A 253 -16.45 -21.52 -2.23
CA ASP A 253 -17.74 -21.80 -1.58
C ASP A 253 -18.52 -20.50 -1.33
N TRP A 254 -17.86 -19.52 -0.71
CA TRP A 254 -18.47 -18.21 -0.44
C TRP A 254 -18.87 -17.47 -1.72
N TRP A 255 -18.07 -17.60 -2.77
CA TRP A 255 -18.34 -17.00 -4.06
C TRP A 255 -19.61 -17.59 -4.67
N SER A 256 -19.69 -18.92 -4.75
CA SER A 256 -20.85 -19.64 -5.28
C SER A 256 -22.11 -19.40 -4.47
N ASP A 257 -22.03 -19.40 -3.13
CA ASP A 257 -23.15 -19.06 -2.25
C ASP A 257 -23.68 -17.65 -2.51
N THR A 258 -22.78 -16.68 -2.59
CA THR A 258 -23.15 -15.28 -2.83
C THR A 258 -23.72 -15.10 -4.23
N ALA A 259 -23.15 -15.76 -5.25
CA ALA A 259 -23.64 -15.68 -6.63
C ALA A 259 -25.07 -16.23 -6.72
N ARG A 260 -25.34 -17.40 -6.13
CA ARG A 260 -26.69 -17.96 -6.04
C ARG A 260 -27.66 -17.02 -5.35
N ALA A 261 -27.25 -16.44 -4.21
CA ALA A 261 -28.10 -15.52 -3.46
C ALA A 261 -28.46 -14.24 -4.24
N LEU A 262 -27.57 -13.77 -5.13
CA LEU A 262 -27.82 -12.60 -5.98
C LEU A 262 -28.63 -12.92 -7.24
N GLU A 263 -28.72 -14.18 -7.65
CA GLU A 263 -29.51 -14.64 -8.80
C GLU A 263 -30.98 -14.94 -8.43
N VAL A 264 -31.29 -15.17 -7.16
CA VAL A 264 -32.66 -15.35 -6.67
C VAL A 264 -33.32 -13.97 -6.55
N PRO A 265 -34.42 -13.68 -7.28
CA PRO A 265 -35.17 -12.44 -7.11
C PRO A 265 -35.63 -12.30 -5.65
N ALA A 266 -35.46 -11.12 -5.07
CA ALA A 266 -36.03 -10.84 -3.74
C ALA A 266 -37.52 -11.16 -3.78
N ALA A 267 -37.97 -12.09 -2.94
CA ALA A 267 -39.40 -12.39 -2.81
C ALA A 267 -40.14 -11.08 -2.49
N ALA A 268 -41.11 -10.74 -3.34
CA ALA A 268 -41.95 -9.55 -3.23
C ALA A 268 -42.84 -9.59 -2.00
#